data_AF-A0A661MNY2-F1
#
_entry.id   AF-A0A661MNY2-F1
#
_cell.length_a   1.000
_cell.length_b   1.000
_cell.length_c   1.000
_cell.angle_alpha   90.00
_cell.angle_beta   90.00
_cell.angle_gamma   90.00
#
_symmetry.space_group_name_H-M   'P 1'
#
loop_
_entity.id
_entity.type
_entity.pdbx_description
1 polymer ?
#
loop_
_entity_poly.entity_id
_entity_poly.type
_entity_poly.pdbx_seq_one_letter_code
_entity_poly.pdbx_strand_id
1 'polypeptide(L)'
;MAYRWLGVLALLAACSIGCENSGTGGPRGDGGVGGVGGSGGDGGAGGVGGTGGTAGAGGSQVSCTTSVLCRSCPSDGFCDTNTDCSVGSVCIESGCSSAEGSAIKQCVFAGGGACDTTADCPTGRECMEVPDEGNRCVKTTSGCDTPFDCVLGFSCEAGSCVDRRVPCDFDPDCPKNHTCFGTMSSSFCMRIQRDCLEEFDCIGLAPRCEDIDGDGDKECAGVFDPNQPSPSACVNSDCGNAAAPVCEAAGAGSSTQCGQYGLCLVDADCAADFGCVGLWPDGRKECVPSGGSCSSFGDCPVQQVCAAPREGGAPSCQAGYQP
;
A
#
# COMPACT_ATOMS: atom_id res chain seq x y z
N MET A 1 -16.50 11.43 24.18
CA MET A 1 -17.90 11.04 23.92
C MET A 1 -17.94 9.54 23.76
N ALA A 2 -18.86 8.86 24.43
CA ALA A 2 -18.98 7.40 24.43
C ALA A 2 -19.76 6.90 23.22
N TYR A 3 -19.53 5.62 22.86
CA TYR A 3 -20.19 4.74 21.87
C TYR A 3 -19.42 4.49 20.56
N ARG A 4 -18.76 3.32 20.48
CA ARG A 4 -19.22 2.13 19.72
C ARG A 4 -18.13 1.06 19.67
N TRP A 5 -18.18 0.16 20.65
CA TRP A 5 -17.60 -1.19 20.56
C TRP A 5 -18.71 -2.11 20.06
N LEU A 6 -18.52 -2.78 18.93
CA LEU A 6 -19.11 -4.10 18.58
C LEU A 6 -18.87 -4.39 17.09
N GLY A 7 -18.05 -5.41 16.82
CA GLY A 7 -18.07 -6.12 15.54
C GLY A 7 -16.69 -6.37 14.95
N VAL A 8 -16.02 -7.45 15.39
CA VAL A 8 -15.46 -8.52 14.53
C VAL A 8 -14.99 -9.60 15.50
N LEU A 9 -15.85 -10.62 15.69
CA LEU A 9 -15.52 -11.82 16.45
C LEU A 9 -16.24 -12.98 15.76
N ALA A 10 -15.64 -13.50 14.69
CA ALA A 10 -15.87 -14.85 14.16
C ALA A 10 -15.01 -15.08 12.92
N LEU A 11 -13.91 -15.83 13.07
CA LEU A 11 -13.48 -16.90 12.16
C LEU A 11 -12.08 -17.35 12.57
N LEU A 12 -12.03 -18.44 13.34
CA LEU A 12 -10.97 -19.45 13.28
C LEU A 12 -11.38 -20.61 14.20
N ALA A 13 -11.97 -21.64 13.60
CA ALA A 13 -12.01 -22.98 14.17
C ALA A 13 -11.91 -23.99 13.01
N ALA A 14 -10.68 -24.32 12.65
CA ALA A 14 -10.38 -25.50 11.87
C ALA A 14 -10.46 -26.72 12.80
N CYS A 15 -11.22 -27.74 12.40
CA CYS A 15 -10.96 -29.11 12.83
C CYS A 15 -11.22 -30.07 11.66
N SER A 16 -10.11 -30.65 11.23
CA SER A 16 -9.89 -31.77 10.33
C SER A 16 -10.72 -33.02 10.67
N ILE A 17 -11.47 -33.53 9.70
CA ILE A 17 -11.82 -34.95 9.57
C ILE A 17 -11.71 -35.32 8.08
N GLY A 18 -10.89 -36.33 7.79
CA GLY A 18 -10.59 -36.78 6.44
C GLY A 18 -11.79 -37.41 5.72
N CYS A 19 -11.67 -37.48 4.39
CA CYS A 19 -12.46 -38.38 3.56
C CYS A 19 -11.58 -38.99 2.49
N GLU A 20 -11.77 -40.30 2.36
CA GLU A 20 -11.11 -41.21 1.46
C GLU A 20 -11.31 -40.85 -0.01
N ASN A 21 -10.30 -41.27 -0.76
CA ASN A 21 -10.23 -41.24 -2.21
C ASN A 21 -11.07 -42.41 -2.78
N SER A 22 -12.11 -42.14 -3.58
CA SER A 22 -12.77 -43.13 -4.43
C SER A 22 -13.68 -42.48 -5.48
N GLY A 23 -13.43 -42.77 -6.76
CA GLY A 23 -14.52 -42.92 -7.74
C GLY A 23 -14.67 -41.87 -8.85
N THR A 24 -13.94 -42.10 -9.95
CA THR A 24 -14.36 -42.01 -11.36
C THR A 24 -15.77 -41.48 -11.73
N GLY A 25 -15.83 -40.56 -12.70
CA GLY A 25 -16.85 -40.60 -13.76
C GLY A 25 -17.44 -39.27 -14.25
N GLY A 26 -17.04 -38.85 -15.46
CA GLY A 26 -17.98 -38.30 -16.45
C GLY A 26 -18.01 -36.77 -16.66
N PRO A 27 -17.91 -36.27 -17.91
CA PRO A 27 -18.08 -34.85 -18.26
C PRO A 27 -19.53 -34.56 -18.70
N ARG A 28 -20.03 -33.34 -18.41
CA ARG A 28 -21.06 -32.61 -19.19
C ARG A 28 -21.58 -31.39 -18.42
N GLY A 29 -21.84 -30.30 -19.16
CA GLY A 29 -22.98 -29.42 -18.88
C GLY A 29 -22.69 -27.93 -18.96
N ASP A 30 -22.86 -27.36 -20.15
CA ASP A 30 -23.10 -25.93 -20.35
C ASP A 30 -24.29 -25.43 -19.53
N GLY A 31 -24.23 -24.18 -19.07
CA GLY A 31 -25.30 -23.54 -18.33
C GLY A 31 -25.17 -22.02 -18.31
N GLY A 32 -25.43 -21.38 -19.45
CA GLY A 32 -25.65 -19.94 -19.52
C GLY A 32 -26.92 -19.54 -18.79
N VAL A 33 -26.88 -18.42 -18.07
CA VAL A 33 -28.05 -17.82 -17.42
C VAL A 33 -28.20 -16.40 -17.95
N GLY A 34 -29.34 -16.13 -18.59
CA GLY A 34 -29.68 -14.85 -19.21
C GLY A 34 -30.04 -13.78 -18.18
N GLY A 35 -29.58 -12.55 -18.45
CA GLY A 35 -30.03 -11.32 -17.81
C GLY A 35 -31.08 -10.62 -18.67
N VAL A 36 -32.17 -10.24 -18.03
CA VAL A 36 -33.42 -9.70 -18.61
C VAL A 36 -33.21 -8.24 -19.05
N GLY A 37 -33.73 -7.90 -20.24
CA GLY A 37 -33.67 -6.55 -20.80
C GLY A 37 -34.57 -5.55 -20.06
N GLY A 38 -34.01 -4.37 -19.78
CA GLY A 38 -34.74 -3.18 -19.35
C GLY A 38 -35.11 -2.30 -20.54
N SER A 39 -36.38 -1.90 -20.59
CA SER A 39 -37.01 -1.07 -21.63
C SER A 39 -36.53 0.38 -21.63
N GLY A 40 -36.44 0.95 -22.84
CA GLY A 40 -36.07 2.33 -23.09
C GLY A 40 -37.11 3.38 -22.67
N GLY A 41 -36.64 4.61 -22.55
CA GLY A 41 -37.44 5.82 -22.48
C GLY A 41 -36.89 6.85 -23.46
N ASP A 42 -37.77 7.38 -24.32
CA ASP A 42 -37.48 8.40 -25.32
C ASP A 42 -37.47 9.83 -24.71
N GLY A 43 -36.52 10.64 -25.17
CA GLY A 43 -36.80 12.00 -25.68
C GLY A 43 -36.81 13.18 -24.70
N GLY A 44 -35.67 13.88 -24.61
CA GLY A 44 -35.60 15.29 -24.17
C GLY A 44 -34.43 16.00 -24.85
N ALA A 45 -34.74 16.93 -25.76
CA ALA A 45 -33.76 17.67 -26.55
C ALA A 45 -33.14 18.84 -25.78
N GLY A 46 -31.82 19.02 -25.93
CA GLY A 46 -31.12 20.30 -25.73
C GLY A 46 -30.19 20.37 -24.51
N GLY A 47 -28.92 20.03 -24.70
CA GLY A 47 -27.85 20.30 -23.72
C GLY A 47 -26.55 19.61 -24.10
N VAL A 48 -25.47 20.39 -24.18
CA VAL A 48 -24.12 20.04 -24.64
C VAL A 48 -23.61 18.70 -24.07
N GLY A 49 -23.16 17.81 -24.94
CA GLY A 49 -22.66 16.48 -24.58
C GLY A 49 -21.39 16.55 -23.73
N GLY A 50 -21.52 16.20 -22.45
CA GLY A 50 -20.44 15.63 -21.67
C GLY A 50 -20.44 14.12 -21.91
N THR A 51 -19.31 13.57 -22.33
CA THR A 51 -19.07 12.12 -22.36
C THR A 51 -18.99 11.62 -20.92
N GLY A 52 -20.15 11.39 -20.29
CA GLY A 52 -20.22 10.56 -19.10
C GLY A 52 -19.76 9.16 -19.48
N GLY A 53 -18.61 8.75 -18.95
CA GLY A 53 -18.15 7.37 -19.04
C GLY A 53 -19.21 6.47 -18.42
N THR A 54 -20.00 5.81 -19.27
CA THR A 54 -20.81 4.70 -18.82
C THR A 54 -19.85 3.62 -18.33
N ALA A 55 -19.94 3.27 -17.05
CA ALA A 55 -19.42 2.01 -16.55
C ALA A 55 -19.93 0.91 -17.48
N GLY A 56 -19.03 0.34 -18.28
CA GLY A 56 -19.38 -0.61 -19.32
C GLY A 56 -19.99 -1.85 -18.68
N ALA A 57 -21.27 -2.08 -18.94
CA ALA A 57 -21.91 -3.36 -18.70
C ALA A 57 -21.19 -4.43 -19.56
N GLY A 58 -20.54 -5.39 -18.89
CA GLY A 58 -20.10 -6.65 -19.51
C GLY A 58 -18.89 -6.55 -20.45
N GLY A 59 -17.87 -5.77 -20.11
CA GLY A 59 -16.59 -5.84 -20.81
C GLY A 59 -16.03 -7.25 -20.76
N SER A 60 -15.81 -7.87 -21.93
CA SER A 60 -14.99 -9.08 -22.05
C SER A 60 -13.74 -8.89 -21.20
N GLN A 61 -13.43 -9.90 -20.37
CA GLN A 61 -12.22 -9.96 -19.58
C GLN A 61 -11.05 -9.47 -20.44
N VAL A 62 -10.44 -8.34 -20.07
CA VAL A 62 -9.34 -7.77 -20.85
C VAL A 62 -8.22 -8.80 -20.82
N SER A 63 -7.91 -9.37 -21.98
CA SER A 63 -6.75 -10.24 -22.10
C SER A 63 -5.52 -9.37 -21.89
N CYS A 64 -4.79 -9.65 -20.82
CA CYS A 64 -3.58 -8.93 -20.45
C CYS A 64 -2.41 -9.90 -20.31
N THR A 65 -1.22 -9.33 -20.38
CA THR A 65 0.02 -9.99 -19.99
C THR A 65 0.28 -9.68 -18.52
N THR A 66 0.38 -10.73 -17.71
CA THR A 66 0.76 -10.62 -16.29
C THR A 66 2.27 -10.41 -16.15
N SER A 67 2.68 -9.88 -15.01
CA SER A 67 4.07 -9.65 -14.62
C SER A 67 4.23 -9.91 -13.12
N VAL A 68 5.43 -9.72 -12.57
CA VAL A 68 5.60 -9.80 -11.11
C VAL A 68 4.77 -8.72 -10.40
N LEU A 69 4.70 -7.53 -11.00
CA LEU A 69 3.86 -6.44 -10.49
C LEU A 69 2.38 -6.70 -10.77
N CYS A 70 2.03 -7.29 -11.92
CA CYS A 70 0.66 -7.60 -12.32
C CYS A 70 0.35 -9.10 -12.19
N ARG A 71 -0.20 -9.49 -11.05
CA ARG A 71 -0.53 -10.90 -10.73
C ARG A 71 -1.77 -11.40 -11.46
N SER A 72 -2.72 -10.52 -11.71
CA SER A 72 -3.96 -10.87 -12.40
C SER A 72 -4.43 -9.69 -13.26
N CYS A 73 -5.12 -10.01 -14.36
CA CYS A 73 -5.68 -8.96 -15.21
C CYS A 73 -6.82 -8.26 -14.46
N PRO A 74 -6.78 -6.93 -14.31
CA PRO A 74 -7.89 -6.21 -13.74
C PRO A 74 -9.17 -6.40 -14.56
N SER A 75 -10.31 -6.40 -13.88
CA SER A 75 -11.63 -6.59 -14.50
C SER A 75 -12.48 -5.33 -14.58
N ASP A 76 -12.10 -4.28 -13.87
CA ASP A 76 -12.88 -3.05 -13.68
C ASP A 76 -11.99 -1.84 -13.36
N GLY A 77 -12.64 -0.68 -13.17
CA GLY A 77 -11.99 0.56 -12.78
C GLY A 77 -11.05 1.14 -13.83
N PHE A 78 -11.18 0.77 -15.11
CA PHE A 78 -10.32 1.27 -16.18
C PHE A 78 -10.47 2.77 -16.42
N CYS A 79 -9.36 3.40 -16.83
CA CYS A 79 -9.31 4.80 -17.19
C CYS A 79 -8.28 5.02 -18.30
N ASP A 80 -8.42 6.09 -19.06
CA ASP A 80 -7.37 6.58 -19.96
C ASP A 80 -6.63 7.75 -19.32
N THR A 81 -7.37 8.56 -18.54
CA THR A 81 -6.94 9.81 -17.91
C THR A 81 -7.58 10.02 -16.54
N ASN A 82 -7.08 10.99 -15.76
CA ASN A 82 -7.64 11.33 -14.45
C ASN A 82 -9.09 11.81 -14.50
N THR A 83 -9.60 12.29 -15.63
CA THR A 83 -10.99 12.74 -15.74
C THR A 83 -11.99 11.60 -15.77
N ASP A 84 -11.52 10.37 -16.02
CA ASP A 84 -12.36 9.17 -16.01
C ASP A 84 -12.62 8.67 -14.58
N CYS A 85 -11.86 9.19 -13.60
CA CYS A 85 -11.90 8.75 -12.22
C CYS A 85 -12.84 9.62 -11.35
N SER A 86 -13.39 9.00 -10.31
CA SER A 86 -14.15 9.70 -9.27
C SER A 86 -13.24 10.68 -8.51
N VAL A 87 -13.87 11.62 -7.81
CA VAL A 87 -13.16 12.57 -6.95
C VAL A 87 -12.28 11.83 -5.94
N GLY A 88 -11.03 12.26 -5.80
CA GLY A 88 -10.02 11.63 -4.95
C GLY A 88 -9.33 10.42 -5.57
N SER A 89 -9.77 9.95 -6.74
CA SER A 89 -9.08 8.90 -7.48
C SER A 89 -8.25 9.47 -8.62
N VAL A 90 -7.17 8.77 -8.96
CA VAL A 90 -6.26 9.10 -10.06
C VAL A 90 -6.06 7.89 -10.96
N CYS A 91 -5.82 8.15 -12.24
CA CYS A 91 -5.60 7.13 -13.24
C CYS A 91 -4.12 6.73 -13.25
N ILE A 92 -3.81 5.53 -12.75
CA ILE A 92 -2.44 4.99 -12.69
C ILE A 92 -2.29 3.75 -13.54
N GLU A 93 -1.07 3.48 -14.00
CA GLU A 93 -0.73 2.21 -14.63
C GLU A 93 -0.81 1.08 -13.58
N SER A 94 -1.56 0.02 -13.87
CA SER A 94 -1.74 -1.10 -12.95
C SER A 94 -0.49 -2.00 -12.86
N GLY A 95 0.48 -1.80 -13.74
CA GLY A 95 1.63 -2.70 -13.93
C GLY A 95 1.33 -3.87 -14.89
N CYS A 96 0.09 -3.97 -15.37
CA CYS A 96 -0.33 -4.91 -16.42
C CYS A 96 -0.20 -4.25 -17.79
N SER A 97 0.01 -5.08 -18.82
CA SER A 97 -0.07 -4.64 -20.22
C SER A 97 -1.14 -5.41 -20.97
N SER A 98 -1.77 -4.80 -21.96
CA SER A 98 -2.65 -5.48 -22.91
C SER A 98 -1.87 -6.56 -23.69
N ALA A 99 -2.58 -7.43 -24.41
CA ALA A 99 -1.94 -8.40 -25.31
C ALA A 99 -1.05 -7.73 -26.37
N GLU A 100 -1.33 -6.48 -26.72
CA GLU A 100 -0.56 -5.65 -27.66
C GLU A 100 0.58 -4.87 -26.98
N GLY A 101 0.77 -5.03 -25.67
CA GLY A 101 1.86 -4.42 -24.91
C GLY A 101 1.59 -3.00 -24.40
N SER A 102 0.37 -2.48 -24.54
CA SER A 102 0.02 -1.16 -24.00
C SER A 102 -0.26 -1.24 -22.50
N ALA A 103 0.23 -0.29 -21.70
CA ALA A 103 -0.05 -0.27 -20.26
C ALA A 103 -1.56 -0.17 -19.99
N ILE A 104 -2.06 -1.03 -19.11
CA ILE A 104 -3.43 -0.97 -18.61
C ILE A 104 -3.45 -0.01 -17.43
N LYS A 105 -4.42 0.89 -17.41
CA LYS A 105 -4.58 1.87 -16.32
C LYS A 105 -5.88 1.67 -15.57
N GLN A 106 -5.87 2.02 -14.29
CA GLN A 106 -7.02 1.96 -13.41
C GLN A 106 -7.11 3.20 -12.52
N CYS A 107 -8.35 3.58 -12.20
CA CYS A 107 -8.64 4.55 -11.17
C CYS A 107 -8.35 3.93 -9.80
N VAL A 108 -7.44 4.56 -9.06
CA VAL A 108 -7.12 4.19 -7.70
C VAL A 108 -7.18 5.42 -6.83
N PHE A 109 -7.66 5.27 -5.61
CA PHE A 109 -7.69 6.35 -4.62
C PHE A 109 -6.27 6.89 -4.37
N ALA A 110 -6.07 8.19 -4.61
CA ALA A 110 -4.89 8.93 -4.17
C ALA A 110 -5.14 9.38 -2.73
N GLY A 111 -4.23 9.01 -1.83
CA GLY A 111 -4.44 8.95 -0.39
C GLY A 111 -4.89 10.23 0.31
N GLY A 112 -5.10 10.07 1.63
CA GLY A 112 -5.49 11.10 2.57
C GLY A 112 -5.93 10.46 3.89
N GLY A 113 -5.66 11.10 5.03
CA GLY A 113 -6.15 10.63 6.33
C GLY A 113 -7.68 10.67 6.39
N ALA A 114 -8.27 9.90 7.32
CA ALA A 114 -9.69 10.03 7.63
C ALA A 114 -10.02 11.44 8.15
N CYS A 115 -11.24 11.90 7.92
CA CYS A 115 -11.69 13.22 8.37
C CYS A 115 -13.19 13.23 8.61
N ASP A 116 -13.65 14.12 9.50
CA ASP A 116 -15.07 14.43 9.66
C ASP A 116 -15.41 15.74 8.94
N THR A 117 -14.46 16.67 8.91
CA THR A 117 -14.59 18.01 8.34
C THR A 117 -13.30 18.44 7.64
N THR A 118 -13.40 19.47 6.78
CA THR A 118 -12.20 20.04 6.11
C THR A 118 -11.20 20.64 7.10
N ALA A 119 -11.61 20.97 8.33
CA ALA A 119 -10.71 21.47 9.36
C ALA A 119 -9.75 20.39 9.90
N ASP A 120 -10.08 19.11 9.73
CA ASP A 120 -9.24 17.99 10.11
C ASP A 120 -8.14 17.74 9.06
N CYS A 121 -8.28 18.36 7.88
CA CYS A 121 -7.37 18.15 6.77
C CYS A 121 -6.23 19.17 6.75
N PRO A 122 -5.01 18.74 6.36
CA PRO A 122 -3.91 19.67 6.10
C PRO A 122 -4.29 20.71 5.04
N THR A 123 -3.62 21.86 5.10
CA THR A 123 -3.87 22.96 4.13
C THR A 123 -3.77 22.46 2.69
N GLY A 124 -4.71 22.88 1.84
CA GLY A 124 -4.79 22.48 0.43
C GLY A 124 -5.54 21.18 0.17
N ARG A 125 -6.18 20.59 1.19
CA ARG A 125 -7.02 19.39 1.07
C ARG A 125 -8.44 19.68 1.57
N GLU A 126 -9.39 18.93 1.03
CA GLU A 126 -10.80 19.00 1.41
C GLU A 126 -11.25 17.65 1.97
N CYS A 127 -12.10 17.68 2.99
CA CYS A 127 -12.71 16.46 3.50
C CYS A 127 -13.88 16.08 2.60
N MET A 128 -13.71 14.98 1.85
CA MET A 128 -14.67 14.55 0.84
C MET A 128 -15.02 13.08 1.03
N GLU A 129 -16.27 12.72 0.73
CA GLU A 129 -16.71 11.33 0.71
C GLU A 129 -16.12 10.63 -0.51
N VAL A 130 -15.28 9.63 -0.26
CA VAL A 130 -14.67 8.78 -1.28
C VAL A 130 -15.41 7.44 -1.31
N PRO A 131 -15.86 6.96 -2.49
CA PRO A 131 -16.51 5.66 -2.60
C PRO A 131 -15.70 4.55 -1.95
N ASP A 132 -16.36 3.71 -1.16
CA ASP A 132 -15.81 2.55 -0.44
C ASP A 132 -14.77 2.85 0.67
N GLU A 133 -14.23 4.06 0.71
CA GLU A 133 -13.30 4.54 1.74
C GLU A 133 -14.02 5.36 2.84
N GLY A 134 -15.08 6.09 2.49
CA GLY A 134 -15.72 7.06 3.37
C GLY A 134 -15.04 8.43 3.30
N ASN A 135 -15.19 9.26 4.34
CA ASN A 135 -14.62 10.62 4.33
C ASN A 135 -13.09 10.58 4.42
N ARG A 136 -12.42 11.27 3.49
CA ARG A 136 -10.97 11.35 3.38
C ARG A 136 -10.50 12.77 3.05
N CYS A 137 -9.31 13.12 3.52
CA CYS A 137 -8.63 14.36 3.19
C CYS A 137 -8.01 14.31 1.80
N VAL A 138 -8.76 14.76 0.80
CA VAL A 138 -8.37 14.66 -0.60
C VAL A 138 -7.75 15.95 -1.08
N LYS A 139 -6.64 15.85 -1.82
CA LYS A 139 -6.04 16.99 -2.51
C LYS A 139 -6.83 17.33 -3.78
N THR A 140 -7.28 18.57 -3.88
CA THR A 140 -8.11 19.05 -5.02
C THR A 140 -7.30 19.70 -6.13
N THR A 141 -6.01 19.99 -5.90
CA THR A 141 -5.08 20.54 -6.88
C THR A 141 -4.21 19.45 -7.49
N SER A 142 -3.83 19.59 -8.76
CA SER A 142 -2.94 18.65 -9.45
C SER A 142 -1.56 18.55 -8.79
N GLY A 143 -0.96 17.35 -8.83
CA GLY A 143 0.38 17.08 -8.30
C GLY A 143 0.38 16.71 -6.82
N CYS A 144 1.56 16.62 -6.24
CA CYS A 144 1.77 16.19 -4.86
C CYS A 144 2.70 17.17 -4.11
N ASP A 145 2.49 17.31 -2.81
CA ASP A 145 3.38 18.07 -1.90
C ASP A 145 3.91 17.14 -0.81
N THR A 146 3.16 16.10 -0.47
CA THR A 146 3.55 15.08 0.51
C THR A 146 3.39 13.68 -0.10
N PRO A 147 4.03 12.65 0.49
CA PRO A 147 3.84 11.27 0.05
C PRO A 147 2.38 10.80 0.10
N PHE A 148 1.56 11.41 0.98
CA PHE A 148 0.13 11.10 1.11
C PHE A 148 -0.73 11.53 -0.06
N ASP A 149 -0.24 12.45 -0.89
CA ASP A 149 -0.94 12.90 -2.10
C ASP A 149 -0.84 11.88 -3.25
N CYS A 150 -0.01 10.85 -3.08
CA CYS A 150 0.21 9.81 -4.06
C CYS A 150 -0.52 8.53 -3.67
N VAL A 151 -0.86 7.74 -4.70
CA VAL A 151 -1.39 6.38 -4.50
C VAL A 151 -0.33 5.54 -3.78
N LEU A 152 -0.77 4.55 -3.01
CA LEU A 152 0.13 3.57 -2.39
C LEU A 152 1.14 3.01 -3.40
N GLY A 153 2.41 2.97 -3.00
CA GLY A 153 3.52 2.54 -3.86
C GLY A 153 4.06 3.63 -4.78
N PHE A 154 3.49 4.84 -4.79
CA PHE A 154 4.03 6.01 -5.49
C PHE A 154 4.63 6.99 -4.48
N SER A 155 5.68 7.71 -4.89
CA SER A 155 6.33 8.72 -4.07
C SER A 155 6.19 10.10 -4.69
N CYS A 156 6.06 11.12 -3.85
CA CYS A 156 6.02 12.49 -4.31
C CYS A 156 7.43 13.01 -4.63
N GLU A 157 7.70 13.28 -5.90
CA GLU A 157 9.00 13.75 -6.41
C GLU A 157 8.81 14.99 -7.26
N ALA A 158 9.41 16.11 -6.83
CA ALA A 158 9.35 17.37 -7.56
C ALA A 158 7.92 17.77 -8.00
N GLY A 159 6.92 17.51 -7.14
CA GLY A 159 5.52 17.83 -7.40
C GLY A 159 4.73 16.75 -8.17
N SER A 160 5.35 15.62 -8.51
CA SER A 160 4.73 14.52 -9.28
C SER A 160 4.81 13.18 -8.56
N CYS A 161 3.75 12.36 -8.67
CA CYS A 161 3.76 11.00 -8.14
C CYS A 161 4.52 10.07 -9.08
N VAL A 162 5.65 9.54 -8.62
CA VAL A 162 6.51 8.62 -9.36
C VAL A 162 6.27 7.19 -8.87
N ASP A 163 6.17 6.24 -9.79
CA ASP A 163 5.96 4.82 -9.47
C ASP A 163 7.21 4.25 -8.77
N ARG A 164 7.05 3.87 -7.51
CA ARG A 164 8.07 3.26 -6.65
C ARG A 164 7.66 1.87 -6.18
N ARG A 165 6.69 1.25 -6.86
CA ARG A 165 6.26 -0.11 -6.55
C ARG A 165 7.39 -1.08 -6.88
N VAL A 166 7.90 -1.71 -5.83
CA VAL A 166 8.89 -2.78 -5.93
C VAL A 166 8.13 -4.11 -5.88
N PRO A 167 8.14 -4.93 -6.95
CA PRO A 167 7.33 -6.15 -6.99
C PRO A 167 7.75 -7.19 -5.94
N CYS A 168 6.79 -7.94 -5.41
CA CYS A 168 7.03 -9.01 -4.44
C CYS A 168 6.01 -10.15 -4.56
N ASP A 169 6.40 -11.35 -4.13
CA ASP A 169 5.50 -12.49 -3.88
C ASP A 169 5.18 -12.62 -2.39
N PHE A 170 6.20 -12.42 -1.54
CA PHE A 170 6.12 -12.55 -0.09
C PHE A 170 7.01 -11.50 0.60
N ASP A 171 6.84 -11.31 1.92
CA ASP A 171 7.63 -10.33 2.68
C ASP A 171 9.16 -10.46 2.55
N PRO A 172 9.75 -11.68 2.41
CA PRO A 172 11.19 -11.81 2.19
C PRO A 172 11.72 -11.20 0.88
N ASP A 173 10.85 -10.95 -0.11
CA ASP A 173 11.26 -10.27 -1.35
C ASP A 173 11.45 -8.76 -1.15
N CYS A 174 10.94 -8.23 -0.04
CA CYS A 174 10.95 -6.82 0.26
C CYS A 174 12.18 -6.42 1.09
N PRO A 175 12.69 -5.18 0.89
CA PRO A 175 13.79 -4.68 1.70
C PRO A 175 13.45 -4.60 3.18
N LYS A 176 14.44 -4.24 4.00
CA LYS A 176 14.21 -3.99 5.43
C LYS A 176 13.08 -2.96 5.63
N ASN A 177 12.30 -3.15 6.70
CA ASN A 177 11.11 -2.37 7.05
C ASN A 177 9.99 -2.31 6.01
N HIS A 178 9.97 -3.25 5.06
CA HIS A 178 8.89 -3.38 4.10
C HIS A 178 8.15 -4.70 4.26
N THR A 179 6.85 -4.66 3.95
CA THR A 179 5.97 -5.82 3.83
C THR A 179 5.47 -5.93 2.40
N CYS A 180 5.21 -7.16 1.94
CA CYS A 180 4.61 -7.39 0.65
C CYS A 180 3.10 -7.17 0.73
N PHE A 181 2.64 -6.09 0.11
CA PHE A 181 1.23 -5.72 0.07
C PHE A 181 0.59 -6.11 -1.25
N GLY A 182 -0.58 -6.73 -1.20
CA GLY A 182 -1.35 -7.14 -2.37
C GLY A 182 -2.64 -6.35 -2.53
N THR A 183 -2.91 -5.94 -3.76
CA THR A 183 -4.25 -5.56 -4.24
C THR A 183 -4.87 -6.75 -5.00
N MET A 184 -6.04 -6.57 -5.60
CA MET A 184 -6.66 -7.62 -6.43
C MET A 184 -5.79 -8.03 -7.63
N SER A 185 -5.00 -7.10 -8.18
CA SER A 185 -4.26 -7.29 -9.44
C SER A 185 -2.75 -7.14 -9.30
N SER A 186 -2.24 -6.58 -8.20
CA SER A 186 -0.80 -6.30 -8.04
C SER A 186 -0.27 -6.59 -6.65
N SER A 187 1.00 -6.97 -6.54
CA SER A 187 1.70 -7.09 -5.26
C SER A 187 3.02 -6.33 -5.28
N PHE A 188 3.26 -5.50 -4.27
CA PHE A 188 4.46 -4.68 -4.16
C PHE A 188 4.84 -4.39 -2.71
N CYS A 189 6.11 -4.09 -2.50
CA CYS A 189 6.65 -3.76 -1.19
C CYS A 189 6.17 -2.38 -0.74
N MET A 190 5.61 -2.34 0.47
CA MET A 190 5.25 -1.10 1.15
C MET A 190 6.05 -0.98 2.45
N ARG A 191 6.53 0.23 2.71
CA ARG A 191 7.18 0.54 3.99
C ARG A 191 6.15 0.48 5.11
N ILE A 192 6.50 -0.19 6.20
CA ILE A 192 5.60 -0.39 7.34
C ILE A 192 5.43 0.92 8.13
N GLN A 193 6.55 1.62 8.37
CA GLN A 193 6.64 2.82 9.21
C GLN A 193 6.15 4.08 8.47
N ARG A 194 4.83 4.20 8.32
CA ARG A 194 4.13 5.33 7.71
C ARG A 194 3.47 6.20 8.79
N ASP A 195 3.36 7.52 8.60
CA ASP A 195 2.63 8.37 9.54
C ASP A 195 1.21 7.85 9.79
N CYS A 196 0.80 7.98 11.04
CA CYS A 196 -0.56 7.70 11.48
C CYS A 196 -0.95 8.67 12.58
N LEU A 197 -2.25 8.94 12.71
CA LEU A 197 -2.81 9.64 13.85
C LEU A 197 -3.49 8.63 14.80
N GLU A 198 -4.09 7.60 14.21
CA GLU A 198 -4.81 6.54 14.91
C GLU A 198 -4.44 5.15 14.35
N GLU A 199 -4.73 4.09 15.10
CA GLU A 199 -4.47 2.70 14.67
C GLU A 199 -5.18 2.35 13.35
N PHE A 200 -6.32 3.00 13.06
CA PHE A 200 -7.07 2.78 11.82
C PHE A 200 -6.28 3.20 10.57
N ASP A 201 -5.39 4.19 10.67
CA ASP A 201 -4.55 4.65 9.56
C ASP A 201 -3.52 3.57 9.13
N CYS A 202 -3.27 2.59 10.00
CA CYS A 202 -2.32 1.52 9.80
C CYS A 202 -2.95 0.22 9.27
N ILE A 203 -4.26 0.20 9.01
CA ILE A 203 -4.94 -1.00 8.51
C ILE A 203 -4.26 -1.53 7.24
N GLY A 204 -3.97 -2.83 7.24
CA GLY A 204 -3.28 -3.52 6.15
C GLY A 204 -1.76 -3.36 6.17
N LEU A 205 -1.20 -2.46 6.98
CA LEU A 205 0.24 -2.27 7.17
C LEU A 205 0.72 -2.81 8.51
N ALA A 206 0.12 -2.35 9.61
CA ALA A 206 0.57 -2.68 10.96
C ALA A 206 -0.59 -2.56 11.96
N PRO A 207 -0.54 -3.27 13.10
CA PRO A 207 -1.61 -3.24 14.09
C PRO A 207 -1.61 -2.02 15.01
N ARG A 208 -0.54 -1.21 15.04
CA ARG A 208 -0.38 -0.10 16.00
C ARG A 208 -0.01 1.20 15.31
N CYS A 209 -0.35 2.31 15.97
CA CYS A 209 0.10 3.65 15.64
C CYS A 209 0.83 4.24 16.84
N GLU A 210 2.16 4.26 16.81
CA GLU A 210 3.03 4.59 17.93
C GLU A 210 4.22 5.44 17.49
N ASP A 211 4.73 6.29 18.39
CA ASP A 211 5.95 7.07 18.21
C ASP A 211 7.17 6.15 18.41
N ILE A 212 7.71 5.61 17.30
CA ILE A 212 8.72 4.55 17.37
C ILE A 212 10.09 5.09 17.78
N ASP A 213 10.47 6.28 17.30
CA ASP A 213 11.80 6.86 17.48
C ASP A 213 11.86 8.02 18.49
N GLY A 214 10.71 8.50 18.96
CA GLY A 214 10.60 9.48 20.03
C GLY A 214 10.64 10.93 19.56
N ASP A 215 10.34 11.23 18.30
CA ASP A 215 10.24 12.62 17.81
C ASP A 215 8.89 13.30 18.09
N GLY A 216 7.90 12.51 18.53
CA GLY A 216 6.56 12.96 18.85
C GLY A 216 5.55 12.83 17.72
N ASP A 217 5.98 12.48 16.51
CA ASP A 217 5.12 11.99 15.45
C ASP A 217 4.89 10.48 15.63
N LYS A 218 3.82 9.92 15.06
CA LYS A 218 3.50 8.50 15.20
C LYS A 218 3.56 7.78 13.89
N GLU A 219 4.01 6.54 13.93
CA GLU A 219 4.09 5.65 12.79
C GLU A 219 3.36 4.34 13.01
N CYS A 220 2.99 3.74 11.89
CA CYS A 220 2.52 2.38 11.86
C CYS A 220 3.63 1.42 12.33
N ALA A 221 3.31 0.72 13.42
CA ALA A 221 4.25 -0.12 14.15
C ALA A 221 3.71 -1.54 14.32
N GLY A 222 4.64 -2.48 14.24
CA GLY A 222 4.37 -3.87 14.56
C GLY A 222 4.13 -4.14 16.03
N VAL A 223 3.61 -5.33 16.32
CA VAL A 223 3.62 -5.86 17.68
C VAL A 223 4.96 -6.53 17.98
N PHE A 224 5.49 -6.28 19.19
CA PHE A 224 6.76 -6.84 19.66
C PHE A 224 6.70 -8.36 19.95
N ASP A 225 5.59 -8.83 20.52
CA ASP A 225 5.32 -10.25 20.75
C ASP A 225 3.82 -10.50 20.57
N PRO A 226 3.38 -11.12 19.45
CA PRO A 226 1.96 -11.36 19.18
C PRO A 226 1.31 -12.33 20.18
N ASN A 227 2.10 -13.00 21.03
CA ASN A 227 1.58 -13.91 22.06
C ASN A 227 1.37 -13.22 23.42
N GLN A 228 1.73 -11.94 23.56
CA GLN A 228 1.40 -11.18 24.76
C GLN A 228 -0.11 -10.88 24.82
N PRO A 229 -0.72 -10.86 26.03
CA PRO A 229 -2.14 -10.54 26.19
C PRO A 229 -2.52 -9.12 25.74
N SER A 230 -1.56 -8.21 25.69
CA SER A 230 -1.71 -6.83 25.23
C SER A 230 -0.42 -6.43 24.54
N PRO A 231 -0.24 -6.84 23.27
CA PRO A 231 1.03 -6.65 22.60
C PRO A 231 1.20 -5.16 22.30
N SER A 232 2.21 -4.56 22.92
CA SER A 232 2.66 -3.21 22.66
C SER A 232 3.40 -3.15 21.33
N ALA A 233 3.44 -1.95 20.75
CA ALA A 233 4.35 -1.66 19.67
C ALA A 233 5.81 -1.77 20.14
N CYS A 234 6.72 -2.07 19.23
CA CYS A 234 8.15 -1.87 19.49
C CYS A 234 8.46 -0.37 19.36
N VAL A 235 9.03 0.22 20.41
CA VAL A 235 9.61 1.57 20.39
C VAL A 235 11.09 1.51 20.74
N ASN A 236 11.90 2.41 20.18
CA ASN A 236 13.36 2.40 20.34
C ASN A 236 13.81 2.42 21.81
N SER A 237 13.04 3.06 22.70
CA SER A 237 13.33 3.09 24.14
C SER A 237 13.32 1.72 24.81
N ASP A 238 12.68 0.71 24.20
CA ASP A 238 12.64 -0.66 24.70
C ASP A 238 13.87 -1.48 24.26
N CYS A 239 14.65 -0.96 23.30
CA CYS A 239 15.79 -1.65 22.69
C CYS A 239 17.12 -1.31 23.38
N GLY A 240 17.32 -1.84 24.59
CA GLY A 240 18.52 -1.57 25.40
C GLY A 240 19.83 -2.22 24.92
N ASN A 241 19.83 -3.00 23.85
CA ASN A 241 21.03 -3.66 23.33
C ASN A 241 21.72 -2.80 22.28
N ALA A 242 22.98 -2.40 22.51
CA ALA A 242 23.75 -1.58 21.56
C ALA A 242 23.96 -2.24 20.18
N ALA A 243 23.88 -3.58 20.08
CA ALA A 243 23.95 -4.28 18.80
C ALA A 243 22.60 -4.33 18.06
N ALA A 244 21.51 -3.96 18.74
CA ALA A 244 20.15 -3.94 18.22
C ALA A 244 19.34 -2.78 18.87
N PRO A 245 19.75 -1.51 18.68
CA PRO A 245 19.26 -0.38 19.47
C PRO A 245 17.93 0.21 18.96
N VAL A 246 17.42 -0.24 17.82
CA VAL A 246 16.24 0.33 17.16
C VAL A 246 15.22 -0.75 16.81
N CYS A 247 13.96 -0.35 16.70
CA CYS A 247 12.88 -1.23 16.28
C CYS A 247 12.85 -1.39 14.75
N GLU A 248 13.03 -2.62 14.28
CA GLU A 248 12.95 -2.99 12.87
C GLU A 248 11.84 -4.02 12.62
N ALA A 249 11.39 -4.12 11.37
CA ALA A 249 10.43 -5.16 10.99
C ALA A 249 11.05 -6.57 11.09
N ALA A 250 10.36 -7.46 11.80
CA ALA A 250 10.78 -8.83 12.07
C ALA A 250 10.40 -9.76 10.92
N GLY A 251 11.03 -9.56 9.77
CA GLY A 251 10.97 -10.50 8.66
C GLY A 251 9.57 -10.67 8.03
N ALA A 252 8.75 -11.54 8.57
CA ALA A 252 7.44 -11.84 8.00
C ALA A 252 6.32 -11.02 8.65
N GLY A 253 5.49 -10.41 7.81
CA GLY A 253 4.40 -9.53 8.18
C GLY A 253 4.87 -8.22 8.80
N SER A 254 4.01 -7.69 9.65
CA SER A 254 4.20 -6.41 10.30
C SER A 254 4.76 -6.52 11.71
N SER A 255 5.18 -7.69 12.19
CA SER A 255 5.80 -7.81 13.52
C SER A 255 7.10 -7.01 13.56
N THR A 256 7.48 -6.53 14.74
CA THR A 256 8.69 -5.73 14.95
C THR A 256 9.53 -6.31 16.06
N GLN A 257 10.84 -6.13 15.98
CA GLN A 257 11.81 -6.57 16.97
C GLN A 257 12.92 -5.52 17.12
N CYS A 258 13.65 -5.58 18.23
CA CYS A 258 14.89 -4.83 18.32
C CYS A 258 15.92 -5.38 17.33
N GLY A 259 16.48 -4.50 16.51
CA GLY A 259 17.46 -4.80 15.48
C GLY A 259 18.27 -3.57 15.10
N GLN A 260 18.77 -3.54 13.87
CA GLN A 260 19.78 -2.59 13.41
C GLN A 260 19.25 -1.61 12.35
N TYR A 261 18.13 -1.93 11.71
CA TYR A 261 17.64 -1.23 10.51
C TYR A 261 16.42 -0.33 10.76
N GLY A 262 16.12 0.07 12.00
CA GLY A 262 14.92 0.82 12.38
C GLY A 262 14.98 2.35 12.17
N LEU A 263 13.92 3.05 12.55
CA LEU A 263 13.88 4.52 12.56
C LEU A 263 14.87 5.10 13.58
N CYS A 264 15.34 6.32 13.33
CA CYS A 264 16.30 7.02 14.18
C CYS A 264 16.19 8.54 14.04
N LEU A 265 16.66 9.26 15.05
CA LEU A 265 16.72 10.73 15.03
C LEU A 265 18.12 11.21 14.68
N VAL A 266 19.12 10.53 15.24
CA VAL A 266 20.55 10.85 15.13
C VAL A 266 21.40 9.57 15.03
N ASP A 267 22.64 9.71 14.56
CA ASP A 267 23.58 8.58 14.41
C ASP A 267 23.83 7.81 15.72
N ALA A 268 23.69 8.48 16.87
CA ALA A 268 23.88 7.86 18.18
C ALA A 268 22.78 6.84 18.54
N ASP A 269 21.65 6.85 17.84
CA ASP A 269 20.57 5.89 18.03
C ASP A 269 20.87 4.56 17.34
N CYS A 270 21.82 4.55 16.39
CA CYS A 270 22.13 3.40 15.56
C CYS A 270 23.22 2.50 16.14
N ALA A 271 23.24 1.24 15.66
CA ALA A 271 24.31 0.31 16.01
C ALA A 271 25.67 0.81 15.50
N ALA A 272 26.76 0.26 16.04
CA ALA A 272 28.09 0.55 15.52
C ALA A 272 28.17 0.26 14.01
N ASP A 273 28.84 1.15 13.25
CA ASP A 273 28.98 1.14 11.79
C ASP A 273 27.71 1.47 10.98
N PHE A 274 26.62 1.82 11.65
CA PHE A 274 25.40 2.35 11.03
C PHE A 274 25.35 3.88 11.17
N GLY A 275 24.68 4.53 10.23
CA GLY A 275 24.35 5.95 10.28
C GLY A 275 22.84 6.16 10.17
N CYS A 276 22.37 7.30 10.65
CA CYS A 276 20.97 7.68 10.64
C CYS A 276 20.65 8.51 9.40
N VAL A 277 20.12 7.87 8.35
CA VAL A 277 20.06 8.45 7.00
C VAL A 277 18.61 8.60 6.54
N GLY A 278 18.28 9.79 6.02
CA GLY A 278 16.98 10.06 5.38
C GLY A 278 16.95 9.56 3.95
N LEU A 279 16.52 8.30 3.76
CA LEU A 279 16.41 7.68 2.43
C LEU A 279 15.12 8.06 1.69
N TRP A 280 14.13 8.58 2.42
CA TRP A 280 12.74 8.74 1.99
C TRP A 280 12.32 10.22 1.96
N PRO A 281 11.33 10.59 1.12
CA PRO A 281 10.87 11.97 1.00
C PRO A 281 10.02 12.45 2.18
N ASP A 282 9.62 11.54 3.07
CA ASP A 282 8.84 11.88 4.27
C ASP A 282 9.70 12.53 5.37
N GLY A 283 11.02 12.61 5.16
CA GLY A 283 11.94 13.25 6.11
C GLY A 283 12.39 12.34 7.25
N ARG A 284 11.80 11.15 7.39
CA ARG A 284 12.22 10.16 8.38
C ARG A 284 13.57 9.56 8.01
N LYS A 285 14.33 9.21 9.03
CA LYS A 285 15.64 8.59 8.89
C LYS A 285 15.61 7.16 9.39
N GLU A 286 16.45 6.33 8.77
CA GLU A 286 16.61 4.93 9.13
C GLU A 286 18.08 4.65 9.44
N CYS A 287 18.31 3.79 10.43
CA CYS A 287 19.63 3.24 10.68
C CYS A 287 20.01 2.32 9.52
N VAL A 288 21.08 2.66 8.81
CA VAL A 288 21.60 1.84 7.72
C VAL A 288 23.13 1.80 7.75
N PRO A 289 23.76 0.71 7.28
CA PRO A 289 25.21 0.67 7.16
C PRO A 289 25.70 1.79 6.25
N SER A 290 26.86 2.37 6.60
CA SER A 290 27.48 3.40 5.77
C SER A 290 27.82 2.89 4.36
N GLY A 291 27.70 3.77 3.36
CA GLY A 291 28.01 3.47 1.96
C GLY A 291 26.77 3.12 1.14
N GLY A 292 26.92 2.20 0.18
CA GLY A 292 25.83 1.79 -0.70
C GLY A 292 25.91 2.37 -2.11
N SER A 293 24.91 2.04 -2.94
CA SER A 293 24.80 2.54 -4.33
C SER A 293 23.82 3.70 -4.48
N CYS A 294 23.11 4.06 -3.42
CA CYS A 294 22.14 5.14 -3.39
C CYS A 294 22.13 5.79 -2.00
N SER A 295 21.68 7.03 -1.96
CA SER A 295 21.55 7.86 -0.76
C SER A 295 20.14 8.42 -0.58
N SER A 296 19.31 8.33 -1.61
CA SER A 296 17.90 8.67 -1.60
C SER A 296 17.16 7.81 -2.62
N PHE A 297 15.85 7.63 -2.43
CA PHE A 297 14.99 6.96 -3.40
C PHE A 297 15.03 7.59 -4.81
N GLY A 298 15.29 8.90 -4.91
CA GLY A 298 15.46 9.63 -6.17
C GLY A 298 16.69 9.21 -6.98
N ASP A 299 17.67 8.56 -6.35
CA ASP A 299 18.86 8.02 -7.04
C ASP A 299 18.52 6.76 -7.86
N CYS A 300 17.38 6.13 -7.57
CA CYS A 300 16.97 4.87 -8.18
C CYS A 300 16.04 5.08 -9.37
N PRO A 301 16.10 4.20 -10.39
CA PRO A 301 15.10 4.17 -11.46
C PRO A 301 13.68 4.01 -10.94
N VAL A 302 12.69 4.34 -11.78
CA VAL A 302 11.27 4.02 -11.50
C VAL A 302 11.09 2.54 -11.17
N GLN A 303 10.11 2.22 -10.33
CA GLN A 303 9.85 0.88 -9.79
C GLN A 303 11.01 0.30 -8.96
N GLN A 304 11.86 1.17 -8.43
CA GLN A 304 12.90 0.82 -7.47
C GLN A 304 12.92 1.83 -6.32
N VAL A 305 13.37 1.38 -5.15
CA VAL A 305 13.57 2.23 -3.97
C VAL A 305 14.99 2.10 -3.44
N CYS A 306 15.51 3.17 -2.85
CA CYS A 306 16.77 3.11 -2.13
C CYS A 306 16.50 2.60 -0.71
N ALA A 307 16.90 1.36 -0.43
CA ALA A 307 16.69 0.74 0.87
C ALA A 307 17.79 -0.29 1.17
N ALA A 308 17.94 -0.65 2.44
CA ALA A 308 18.79 -1.77 2.83
C ALA A 308 18.17 -3.10 2.34
N PRO A 309 18.97 -3.98 1.71
CA PRO A 309 18.49 -5.30 1.29
C PRO A 309 17.96 -6.10 2.48
N ARG A 310 17.07 -7.05 2.20
CA ARG A 310 16.44 -7.88 3.23
C ARG A 310 17.44 -8.64 4.11
N GLU A 311 18.49 -9.16 3.48
CA GLU A 311 19.58 -9.91 4.13
C GLU A 311 20.61 -8.99 4.82
N GLY A 312 20.33 -7.68 4.85
CA GLY A 312 21.22 -6.65 5.38
C GLY A 312 22.22 -6.11 4.36
N GLY A 313 22.96 -5.09 4.78
CA GLY A 313 23.93 -4.37 3.96
C GLY A 313 23.57 -2.91 3.75
N ALA A 314 24.48 -2.17 3.11
CA ALA A 314 24.30 -0.76 2.84
C ALA A 314 23.17 -0.51 1.80
N PRO A 315 22.55 0.67 1.80
CA PRO A 315 21.46 1.00 0.88
C PRO A 315 21.82 0.79 -0.58
N SER A 316 20.93 0.17 -1.34
CA SER A 316 21.06 0.03 -2.79
C SER A 316 19.69 0.09 -3.45
N CYS A 317 19.66 0.28 -4.77
CA CYS A 317 18.39 0.33 -5.49
C CYS A 317 17.77 -1.07 -5.56
N GLN A 318 16.65 -1.23 -4.86
CA GLN A 318 15.93 -2.49 -4.74
C GLN A 318 14.87 -2.57 -5.83
N ALA A 319 14.98 -3.58 -6.70
CA ALA A 319 14.00 -3.89 -7.75
C ALA A 319 13.04 -5.03 -7.36
N GLY A 320 13.14 -5.55 -6.14
CA GLY A 320 12.26 -6.58 -5.61
C GLY A 320 12.50 -7.95 -6.24
N TYR A 321 11.48 -8.79 -6.21
CA TYR A 321 11.53 -10.10 -6.85
C TYR A 321 11.63 -9.95 -8.37
N GLN A 322 12.62 -10.63 -8.96
CA GLN A 322 12.79 -10.79 -10.39
C GLN A 322 12.87 -12.30 -10.68
N PRO A 323 11.94 -12.88 -11.46
CA PRO A 323 11.87 -14.32 -11.73
C PRO A 323 13.02 -14.84 -12.60
#